data_AF-A0A2G1X5G9-F1
#
_entry.id   AF-A0A2G1X5G9-F1
#
_cell.length_a   1.000
_cell.length_b   1.000
_cell.length_c   1.000
_cell.angle_alpha   90.00
_cell.angle_beta   90.00
_cell.angle_gamma   90.00
#
_symmetry.space_group_name_H-M   'P 1'
#
loop_
_entity.id
_entity.type
_entity.pdbx_description
1 polymer ?
#
loop_
_entity_poly.entity_id
_entity_poly.type
_entity_poly.pdbx_seq_one_letter_code
_entity_poly.pdbx_strand_id
1 'polypeptide(L)'
;MTETVDRVGLVCPSCSSGEETVHEVLRPGGQATVRCTECDHTHKAEIPEEETVGLTVIVSQDGESFSTEMDVPADTYVATGEEFVVDSPDALMQVRVTGIEVGPEQRVEEADIEAVETLWT
;
A
#
# COMPACT_ATOMS: atom_id res chain seq x y z
N MET A 1 16.18 -0.18 -23.18
CA MET A 1 14.89 -0.49 -22.54
C MET A 1 15.25 -1.03 -21.19
N THR A 2 15.00 -0.28 -20.12
CA THR A 2 15.31 -0.74 -18.78
C THR A 2 14.18 -1.68 -18.40
N GLU A 3 14.44 -2.97 -18.45
CA GLU A 3 13.55 -3.99 -17.93
C GLU A 3 13.54 -3.79 -16.40
N THR A 4 12.47 -3.20 -15.86
CA THR A 4 12.27 -3.17 -14.41
C THR A 4 12.00 -4.61 -13.99
N VAL A 5 12.99 -5.20 -13.33
CA VAL A 5 12.88 -6.56 -12.83
C VAL A 5 12.31 -6.50 -11.41
N ASP A 6 11.16 -7.14 -11.21
CA ASP A 6 10.53 -7.29 -9.88
C ASP A 6 11.45 -8.04 -8.91
N ARG A 7 11.55 -7.52 -7.69
CA ARG A 7 12.40 -8.07 -6.64
C ARG A 7 11.66 -8.10 -5.31
N VAL A 8 11.88 -9.17 -4.55
CA VAL A 8 11.21 -9.41 -3.27
C VAL A 8 12.22 -9.90 -2.23
N GLY A 9 12.05 -9.50 -0.97
CA GLY A 9 12.78 -10.04 0.18
C GLY A 9 12.18 -11.38 0.60
N LEU A 10 12.96 -12.46 0.50
CA LEU A 10 12.53 -13.81 0.91
C LEU A 10 13.72 -14.57 1.52
N VAL A 11 13.44 -15.50 2.43
CA VAL A 11 14.46 -16.40 2.96
C VAL A 11 14.87 -17.40 1.88
N CYS A 12 16.15 -17.40 1.49
CA CYS A 12 16.66 -18.36 0.53
C CYS A 12 16.91 -19.73 1.20
N PRO A 13 16.27 -20.82 0.78
CA PRO A 13 16.47 -22.14 1.38
C PRO A 13 17.87 -22.73 1.11
N SER A 14 18.66 -22.12 0.23
CA SER A 14 19.97 -22.64 -0.18
C SER A 14 21.15 -21.93 0.49
N CYS A 15 21.08 -20.63 0.72
CA CYS A 15 22.22 -19.85 1.25
C CYS A 15 21.91 -19.10 2.54
N SER A 16 20.65 -19.02 2.95
CA SER A 16 20.24 -18.35 4.18
C SER A 16 19.56 -19.32 5.15
N SER A 17 19.84 -19.15 6.43
CA SER A 17 19.29 -19.97 7.51
C SER A 17 18.19 -19.23 8.28
N GLY A 18 17.36 -18.46 7.58
CA GLY A 18 16.25 -17.68 8.17
C GLY A 18 16.32 -16.17 7.96
N GLU A 19 17.43 -15.66 7.42
CA GLU A 19 17.59 -14.24 7.09
C GLU A 19 17.06 -13.96 5.66
N GLU A 20 16.42 -12.82 5.47
CA GLU A 20 15.87 -12.45 4.17
C GLU A 20 16.99 -12.06 3.19
N THR A 21 16.84 -12.50 1.95
CA THR A 21 17.76 -12.20 0.85
C THR A 21 16.95 -11.71 -0.35
N VAL A 22 17.57 -10.89 -1.20
CA VAL A 22 16.89 -10.35 -2.37
C VAL A 22 16.73 -11.42 -3.42
N HIS A 23 15.49 -11.63 -3.86
CA HIS A 23 15.16 -12.54 -4.94
C HIS A 23 14.59 -11.79 -6.14
N GLU A 24 15.00 -12.21 -7.32
CA GLU A 24 14.44 -11.80 -8.60
C GLU A 24 13.20 -12.62 -8.93
N VAL A 25 12.09 -11.98 -9.28
CA VAL A 25 10.86 -12.68 -9.69
C VAL A 25 10.96 -13.06 -11.16
N LEU A 26 11.12 -14.35 -11.44
CA LEU A 26 11.19 -14.88 -12.80
C LEU A 26 9.81 -15.15 -13.39
N ARG A 27 8.87 -15.62 -12.54
CA ARG A 27 7.47 -15.84 -12.92
C ARG A 27 6.56 -15.51 -11.72
N PRO A 28 5.66 -14.53 -11.82
CA PRO A 28 4.70 -14.22 -10.78
C PRO A 28 3.58 -15.29 -10.69
N GLY A 29 2.76 -15.21 -9.64
CA GLY A 29 1.63 -16.10 -9.36
C GLY A 29 1.65 -16.61 -7.91
N GLY A 30 0.60 -17.31 -7.48
CA GLY A 30 0.47 -17.77 -6.08
C GLY A 30 1.66 -18.59 -5.57
N GLN A 31 2.33 -19.35 -6.45
CA GLN A 31 3.68 -19.87 -6.20
C GLN A 31 4.64 -19.31 -7.25
N ALA A 32 5.14 -18.11 -6.99
CA ALA A 32 6.07 -17.43 -7.86
C ALA A 32 7.37 -18.25 -8.00
N THR A 33 7.96 -18.23 -9.19
CA THR A 33 9.33 -18.72 -9.41
C THR A 33 10.27 -17.57 -9.18
N VAL A 34 11.15 -17.70 -8.19
CA VAL A 34 12.09 -16.66 -7.79
C VAL A 34 13.53 -17.16 -7.84
N ARG A 35 14.49 -16.27 -8.05
CA ARG A 35 15.93 -16.57 -8.05
C ARG A 35 16.65 -15.70 -7.02
N CYS A 36 17.34 -16.33 -6.08
CA CYS A 36 18.17 -15.62 -5.12
C CYS A 36 19.30 -14.88 -5.85
N THR A 37 19.46 -13.59 -5.58
CA THR A 37 20.51 -12.78 -6.21
C THR A 37 21.90 -12.98 -5.58
N GLU A 38 21.97 -13.68 -4.45
CA GLU A 38 23.24 -13.98 -3.76
C GLU A 38 23.87 -15.32 -4.15
N CYS A 39 23.05 -16.35 -4.40
CA CYS A 39 23.55 -17.71 -4.71
C CYS A 39 23.00 -18.30 -6.02
N ASP A 40 22.23 -17.53 -6.79
CA ASP A 40 21.57 -17.93 -8.04
C ASP A 40 20.59 -19.12 -7.92
N HIS A 41 20.29 -19.58 -6.71
CA HIS A 41 19.35 -20.66 -6.48
C HIS A 41 17.93 -20.23 -6.87
N THR A 42 17.31 -21.01 -7.77
CA THR A 42 15.93 -20.79 -8.22
C THR A 42 14.97 -21.71 -7.48
N HIS A 43 13.92 -21.17 -6.90
CA HIS A 43 12.90 -21.95 -6.19
C HIS A 43 11.50 -21.34 -6.32
N LYS A 44 10.51 -22.10 -5.85
CA LYS A 44 9.15 -21.60 -5.69
C LYS A 44 9.01 -20.94 -4.32
N ALA A 45 8.29 -19.84 -4.27
CA ALA A 45 7.90 -19.18 -3.03
C ALA A 45 6.54 -18.51 -3.22
N GLU A 46 5.79 -18.42 -2.14
CA GLU A 46 4.63 -17.54 -2.05
C GLU A 46 5.19 -16.13 -1.77
N ILE A 47 4.79 -15.15 -2.58
CA ILE A 47 5.14 -13.75 -2.34
C ILE A 47 4.04 -13.20 -1.43
N PRO A 48 4.37 -12.66 -0.25
CA PRO A 48 3.37 -12.05 0.61
C PRO A 48 2.71 -10.88 -0.14
N GLU A 49 1.38 -10.90 -0.18
CA GLU A 49 0.57 -9.82 -0.71
C GLU A 49 0.47 -8.73 0.36
N GLU A 50 0.67 -7.48 -0.01
CA GLU A 50 0.41 -6.34 0.88
C GLU A 50 -1.10 -6.30 1.17
N GLU A 51 -1.49 -6.36 2.44
CA GLU A 51 -2.90 -6.26 2.83
C GLU A 51 -3.36 -4.81 2.62
N THR A 52 -4.41 -4.61 1.83
CA THR A 52 -5.00 -3.28 1.60
C THR A 52 -6.40 -3.19 2.15
N VAL A 53 -6.80 -1.98 2.55
CA VAL A 53 -8.18 -1.64 2.92
C VAL A 53 -8.73 -0.57 1.98
N GLY A 54 -10.04 -0.65 1.70
CA GLY A 54 -10.73 0.38 0.94
C GLY A 54 -11.01 1.59 1.81
N LEU A 55 -10.38 2.72 1.50
CA LEU A 55 -10.56 3.98 2.21
C LEU A 55 -11.52 4.90 1.45
N THR A 56 -12.57 5.37 2.13
CA THR A 56 -13.43 6.42 1.62
C THR A 56 -12.82 7.80 1.90
N VAL A 57 -12.62 8.58 0.83
CA VAL A 57 -12.09 9.94 0.88
C VAL A 57 -13.12 10.93 0.34
N ILE A 58 -13.41 11.97 1.12
CA ILE A 58 -14.24 13.10 0.70
C ILE A 58 -13.33 14.28 0.36
N VAL A 59 -13.27 14.62 -0.92
CA VAL A 59 -12.48 15.74 -1.43
C VAL A 59 -13.36 16.96 -1.56
N SER A 60 -13.02 18.04 -0.85
CA SER A 60 -13.77 19.31 -0.84
C SER A 60 -12.94 20.45 -1.43
N GLN A 61 -13.25 20.86 -2.67
CA GLN A 61 -12.53 21.93 -3.38
C GLN A 61 -13.51 22.88 -4.08
N ASP A 62 -13.19 24.18 -4.08
CA ASP A 62 -13.99 25.24 -4.72
C ASP A 62 -15.49 25.27 -4.32
N GLY A 63 -15.81 24.79 -3.11
CA GLY A 63 -17.19 24.72 -2.60
C GLY A 63 -17.99 23.53 -3.12
N GLU A 64 -17.36 22.63 -3.87
CA GLU A 64 -17.89 21.34 -4.29
C GLU A 64 -17.21 20.22 -3.50
N SER A 65 -17.94 19.13 -3.26
CA SER A 65 -17.42 17.96 -2.55
C SER A 65 -17.84 16.69 -3.27
N PHE A 66 -16.93 15.74 -3.43
CA PHE A 66 -17.24 14.43 -3.98
C PHE A 66 -16.53 13.34 -3.17
N SER A 67 -17.11 12.14 -3.19
CA SER A 67 -16.57 10.95 -2.55
C SER A 67 -15.79 10.10 -3.56
N THR A 68 -14.67 9.54 -3.13
CA THR A 68 -13.92 8.53 -3.89
C THR A 68 -13.40 7.45 -2.95
N GLU A 69 -13.11 6.28 -3.49
CA GLU A 69 -12.59 5.13 -2.76
C GLU A 69 -11.22 4.77 -3.34
N MET A 70 -10.25 4.47 -2.48
CA MET A 70 -8.93 4.02 -2.90
C MET A 70 -8.40 2.93 -1.97
N ASP A 71 -7.63 2.00 -2.53
CA ASP A 71 -6.93 0.98 -1.77
C ASP A 71 -5.66 1.55 -1.13
N VAL A 72 -5.51 1.36 0.17
CA VAL A 72 -4.34 1.80 0.94
C VAL A 72 -3.78 0.65 1.77
N PRO A 73 -2.46 0.58 2.02
CA PRO A 73 -1.87 -0.45 2.87
C PRO A 73 -2.50 -0.43 4.26
N ALA A 74 -2.90 -1.59 4.78
CA ALA A 74 -3.60 -1.70 6.05
C ALA A 74 -2.77 -1.22 7.24
N ASP A 75 -1.44 -1.33 7.17
CA ASP A 75 -0.50 -0.83 8.19
C ASP A 75 -0.24 0.69 8.11
N THR A 76 -0.94 1.40 7.21
CA THR A 76 -0.82 2.86 7.08
C THR A 76 -1.46 3.56 8.28
N TYR A 77 -0.83 4.64 8.70
CA TYR A 77 -1.34 5.55 9.72
C TYR A 77 -1.50 6.94 9.12
N VAL A 78 -2.50 7.70 9.57
CA VAL A 78 -2.81 9.04 9.06
C VAL A 78 -3.05 10.05 10.17
N ALA A 79 -2.64 11.30 9.92
CA ALA A 79 -2.85 12.42 10.81
C ALA A 79 -3.44 13.64 10.09
N THR A 80 -4.17 14.47 10.82
CA THR A 80 -4.71 15.72 10.30
C THR A 80 -3.57 16.66 9.91
N GLY A 81 -3.70 17.29 8.74
CA GLY A 81 -2.67 18.16 8.16
C GLY A 81 -1.67 17.44 7.26
N GLU A 82 -1.67 16.11 7.21
CA GLU A 82 -0.85 15.34 6.29
C GLU A 82 -1.32 15.53 4.84
N GLU A 83 -0.38 15.48 3.89
CA GLU A 83 -0.66 15.62 2.46
C GLU A 83 -0.40 14.32 1.72
N PHE A 84 -1.32 13.91 0.85
CA PHE A 84 -1.21 12.71 0.05
C PHE A 84 -1.85 12.89 -1.33
N VAL A 85 -1.65 11.92 -2.22
CA VAL A 85 -2.23 11.93 -3.57
C VAL A 85 -3.44 11.02 -3.59
N VAL A 86 -4.58 11.57 -3.98
CA VAL A 86 -5.80 10.82 -4.30
C VAL A 86 -5.78 10.48 -5.79
N ASP A 87 -5.87 9.20 -6.10
CA ASP A 87 -6.12 8.71 -7.46
C ASP A 87 -7.63 8.51 -7.65
N SER A 88 -8.29 9.53 -8.20
CA SER A 88 -9.71 9.44 -8.54
C SER A 88 -9.89 9.13 -10.03
N PRO A 89 -11.07 8.65 -10.46
CA PRO A 89 -11.37 8.41 -11.87
C PRO A 89 -11.19 9.64 -12.78
N ASP A 90 -11.28 10.85 -12.22
CA ASP A 90 -11.20 12.11 -12.95
C ASP A 90 -9.77 12.66 -13.01
N ALA A 91 -9.00 12.56 -11.91
CA ALA A 91 -7.66 13.13 -11.83
C ALA A 91 -6.84 12.60 -10.63
N LEU A 92 -5.51 12.75 -10.75
CA LEU A 92 -4.60 12.67 -9.61
C LEU A 92 -4.55 14.02 -8.89
N MET A 93 -4.88 14.04 -7.59
CA MET A 93 -4.97 15.27 -6.80
C MET A 93 -4.11 15.20 -5.55
N GLN A 94 -3.25 16.18 -5.34
CA GLN A 94 -2.56 16.36 -4.05
C GLN A 94 -3.51 17.09 -3.10
N VAL A 95 -3.84 16.45 -1.99
CA VAL A 95 -4.82 16.94 -1.01
C VAL A 95 -4.23 16.88 0.39
N ARG A 96 -4.85 17.60 1.33
CA ARG A 96 -4.42 17.65 2.73
C ARG A 96 -5.54 17.16 3.63
N VAL A 97 -5.24 16.27 4.57
CA VAL A 97 -6.20 15.77 5.56
C VAL A 97 -6.72 16.94 6.40
N THR A 98 -8.02 17.16 6.38
CA THR A 98 -8.72 18.18 7.20
C THR A 98 -9.59 17.55 8.29
N GLY A 99 -9.86 16.25 8.22
CA GLY A 99 -10.54 15.52 9.28
C GLY A 99 -10.50 14.01 9.09
N ILE A 100 -10.54 13.29 10.20
CA ILE A 100 -10.51 11.82 10.25
C ILE A 100 -11.73 11.38 11.04
N GLU A 101 -12.63 10.63 10.41
CA GLU A 101 -13.82 10.05 11.03
C GLU A 101 -13.64 8.55 11.20
N VAL A 102 -13.79 8.07 12.44
CA VAL A 102 -13.61 6.66 12.86
C VAL A 102 -14.92 6.04 13.37
N GLY A 103 -16.01 6.80 13.28
CA GLY A 103 -17.29 6.47 13.89
C GLY A 103 -18.34 7.55 13.60
N PRO A 104 -19.63 7.25 13.83
CA PRO A 104 -20.69 8.25 13.74
C PRO A 104 -20.41 9.40 14.71
N GLU A 105 -20.25 10.60 14.16
CA GLU A 105 -19.97 11.84 14.90
C GLU A 105 -18.66 11.78 15.72
N GLN A 106 -17.74 10.87 15.38
CA GLN A 106 -16.48 10.69 16.09
C GLN A 106 -15.29 11.06 15.19
N ARG A 107 -14.66 12.19 15.53
CA ARG A 107 -13.45 12.69 14.86
C ARG A 107 -12.25 12.62 15.78
N VAL A 108 -11.12 12.26 15.20
CA VAL A 108 -9.80 12.17 15.86
C VAL A 108 -8.77 12.97 15.08
N GLU A 109 -7.65 13.29 15.72
CA GLU A 109 -6.54 14.02 15.08
C GLU A 109 -5.65 13.07 14.26
N GLU A 110 -5.67 11.78 14.61
CA GLU A 110 -4.82 10.73 14.04
C GLU A 110 -5.45 9.34 14.23
N ALA A 111 -5.19 8.40 13.33
CA ALA A 111 -5.68 7.01 13.40
C ALA A 111 -4.89 6.05 12.49
N ASP A 112 -4.89 4.77 12.86
CA ASP A 112 -4.60 3.67 11.94
C ASP A 112 -5.68 3.61 10.86
N ILE A 113 -5.30 3.34 9.61
CA ILE A 113 -6.22 3.44 8.48
C ILE A 113 -7.35 2.41 8.56
N GLU A 114 -7.11 1.27 9.20
CA GLU A 114 -8.12 0.24 9.46
C GLU A 114 -9.28 0.73 10.36
N ALA A 115 -9.05 1.78 11.15
CA ALA A 115 -10.07 2.38 12.01
C ALA A 115 -10.81 3.55 11.34
N VAL A 116 -10.35 4.02 10.17
CA VAL A 116 -10.93 5.18 9.48
C VAL A 116 -12.13 4.76 8.64
N GLU A 117 -13.30 5.31 8.96
CA GLU A 117 -14.49 5.15 8.13
C GLU A 117 -14.51 6.16 6.98
N THR A 118 -14.06 7.40 7.24
CA THR A 118 -14.06 8.47 6.23
C THR A 118 -12.95 9.48 6.49
N LEU A 119 -12.19 9.79 5.44
CA LEU A 119 -11.13 10.78 5.46
C LEU A 119 -11.57 12.03 4.68
N TRP A 120 -11.42 13.20 5.29
CA TRP A 120 -11.82 14.48 4.71
C TRP A 120 -10.60 15.27 4.26
N THR A 121 -10.67 15.88 3.08
CA THR A 121 -9.59 16.69 2.52
C THR A 121 -10.09 18.02 1.98
#